data_AF-B8B8D3-F1
#
_entry.id   AF-B8B8D3-F1
#
_cell.length_a   1.000
_cell.length_b   1.000
_cell.length_c   1.000
_cell.angle_alpha   90.00
_cell.angle_beta   90.00
_cell.angle_gamma   90.00
#
_symmetry.space_group_name_H-M   'P 1'
#
loop_
_entity.id
_entity.type
_entity.pdbx_description
1 polymer ?
#
loop_
_entity_poly.entity_id
_entity_poly.type
_entity_poly.pdbx_seq_one_letter_code
_entity_poly.pdbx_strand_id
1 'polypeptide(L)'
;MPPMSMSWWWAGAIGAARKCHDGGGGEQQPPFRSVALVVGSTGIVGTSLVDILPLPDTPGGPWKVYALSRRPPPPWSPPPPAAVTHLCVDLADAAAVAEALAPLTDITHVFYVALCVYAAICRKERRELRWPGSLGAWEGFSNASDADLVAEQQIWAAVAGAAAKNEAFNCSNGDIYKWKQLWPVLAGKFGVEWAGYEGEERRVGLTAAMAGKEAVWAEIVAEEKLVATELGEVANWWFVDALFMDKWEFIDTMNKSKEHGFLGFRNTVRSFEAWIDKMKLYRIVP
;
A
#
# COMPACT_ATOMS: atom_id res chain seq x y z
N MET A 1 32.69 -9.93 21.30
CA MET A 1 31.27 -9.81 20.91
C MET A 1 31.11 -10.48 19.56
N PRO A 2 30.30 -11.55 19.45
CA PRO A 2 30.08 -12.23 18.19
C PRO A 2 29.18 -11.39 17.27
N PRO A 3 29.34 -11.50 15.93
CA PRO A 3 28.53 -10.75 14.97
C PRO A 3 27.06 -11.17 15.05
N MET A 4 26.17 -10.17 14.98
CA MET A 4 24.73 -10.36 14.93
C MET A 4 24.36 -11.28 13.77
N SER A 5 23.64 -12.35 14.12
CA SER A 5 23.26 -13.45 13.25
C SER A 5 22.29 -13.01 12.14
N MET A 6 22.47 -13.60 10.96
CA MET A 6 21.51 -13.61 9.86
C MET A 6 20.09 -13.92 10.36
N SER A 7 19.09 -13.17 9.88
CA SER A 7 17.67 -13.46 10.10
C SER A 7 17.31 -14.80 9.42
N TRP A 8 16.89 -15.76 10.25
CA TRP A 8 16.63 -17.16 9.89
C TRP A 8 15.37 -17.40 9.02
N TRP A 9 14.74 -16.35 8.49
CA TRP A 9 13.54 -16.45 7.64
C TRP A 9 13.87 -16.65 6.15
N TRP A 10 15.11 -16.39 5.72
CA TRP A 10 15.53 -16.41 4.31
C TRP A 10 15.93 -17.79 3.76
N ALA A 11 16.20 -18.79 4.61
CA ALA A 11 16.80 -20.06 4.18
C ALA A 11 15.86 -20.95 3.35
N GLY A 12 14.54 -20.81 3.51
CA GLY A 12 13.54 -21.65 2.82
C GLY A 12 13.38 -21.33 1.33
N ALA A 13 13.45 -20.05 0.95
CA ALA A 13 13.22 -19.60 -0.43
C ALA A 13 14.49 -19.63 -1.30
N ILE A 14 15.68 -19.55 -0.69
CA ILE A 14 16.96 -19.32 -1.38
C ILE A 14 17.75 -20.62 -1.64
N GLY A 15 17.42 -21.73 -0.96
CA GLY A 15 18.18 -23.00 -1.06
C GLY A 15 18.32 -23.58 -2.48
N ALA A 16 17.37 -23.27 -3.37
CA ALA A 16 17.38 -23.76 -4.75
C ALA A 16 18.18 -22.88 -5.74
N ALA A 17 18.53 -21.64 -5.37
CA ALA A 17 19.07 -20.64 -6.30
C ALA A 17 20.60 -20.69 -6.50
N ARG A 18 21.35 -21.46 -5.69
CA ARG A 18 22.82 -21.36 -5.67
C ARG A 18 23.57 -22.10 -6.78
N LYS A 19 22.88 -22.70 -7.77
CA LYS A 19 23.51 -23.57 -8.78
C LYS A 19 23.51 -23.07 -10.23
N CYS A 20 22.99 -21.88 -10.52
CA CYS A 20 22.80 -21.46 -11.91
C CYS A 20 23.45 -20.11 -12.25
N HIS A 21 24.71 -19.87 -11.90
CA HIS A 21 25.46 -18.77 -12.51
C HIS A 21 26.95 -19.11 -12.62
N ASP A 22 27.33 -19.59 -13.81
CA ASP A 22 28.62 -19.31 -14.44
C ASP A 22 28.35 -19.14 -15.95
N GLY A 23 28.70 -17.98 -16.51
CA GLY A 23 28.65 -17.69 -17.96
C GLY A 23 28.21 -16.26 -18.30
N GLY A 24 29.18 -15.40 -18.63
CA GLY A 24 29.00 -13.96 -18.88
C GLY A 24 28.74 -13.53 -20.33
N GLY A 25 28.35 -12.26 -20.49
CA GLY A 25 28.24 -11.50 -21.73
C GLY A 25 27.88 -10.04 -21.45
N GLY A 26 28.65 -9.08 -21.96
CA GLY A 26 28.62 -7.67 -21.57
C GLY A 26 27.59 -6.80 -22.30
N GLU A 27 26.38 -6.72 -21.78
CA GLU A 27 25.49 -5.56 -21.92
C GLU A 27 25.61 -4.71 -20.65
N GLN A 28 25.71 -3.38 -20.78
CA GLN A 28 25.62 -2.48 -19.63
C GLN A 28 24.22 -2.62 -19.05
N GLN A 29 24.09 -3.38 -17.95
CA GLN A 29 22.85 -3.54 -17.22
C GLN A 29 22.28 -2.15 -16.87
N PRO A 30 20.97 -1.93 -17.03
CA PRO A 30 20.35 -0.68 -16.60
C PRO A 30 20.66 -0.45 -15.11
N PRO A 31 20.89 0.80 -14.68
CA PRO A 31 21.36 1.11 -13.33
C PRO A 31 20.37 0.67 -12.23
N PHE A 32 19.12 0.40 -12.61
CA PHE A 32 18.06 -0.09 -11.74
C PHE A 32 17.37 -1.29 -12.38
N ARG A 33 17.07 -2.31 -11.58
CA ARG A 33 16.39 -3.54 -12.02
C ARG A 33 14.86 -3.39 -11.96
N SER A 34 14.37 -2.55 -11.05
CA SER A 34 12.94 -2.35 -10.80
C SER A 34 12.65 -0.87 -10.52
N VAL A 35 11.47 -0.38 -10.92
CA VAL A 35 11.07 1.03 -10.78
C VAL A 35 9.66 1.13 -10.18
N ALA A 36 9.54 1.66 -8.97
CA ALA A 36 8.27 1.78 -8.26
C ALA A 36 7.67 3.19 -8.40
N LEU A 37 6.35 3.30 -8.53
CA LEU A 37 5.58 4.53 -8.36
C LEU A 37 4.78 4.43 -7.05
N VAL A 38 5.16 5.21 -6.04
CA VAL A 38 4.49 5.18 -4.73
C VAL A 38 3.50 6.34 -4.68
N VAL A 39 2.20 6.03 -4.72
CA VAL A 39 1.12 7.03 -4.76
C VAL A 39 0.64 7.33 -3.35
N GLY A 40 0.82 8.57 -2.90
CA GLY A 40 0.72 8.90 -1.48
C GLY A 40 2.02 8.57 -0.74
N SER A 41 3.15 8.88 -1.36
CA SER A 41 4.50 8.61 -0.85
C SER A 41 4.84 9.28 0.49
N THR A 42 4.16 10.38 0.83
CA THR A 42 4.26 11.03 2.15
C THR A 42 3.30 10.43 3.17
N GLY A 43 2.43 9.52 2.76
CA GLY A 43 1.54 8.76 3.62
C GLY A 43 2.24 7.58 4.29
N ILE A 44 1.48 6.80 5.05
CA ILE A 44 1.99 5.80 6.00
C ILE A 44 2.80 4.69 5.33
N VAL A 45 2.13 3.99 4.43
CA VAL A 45 2.72 2.92 3.63
C VAL A 45 3.65 3.50 2.58
N GLY A 46 3.34 4.70 2.08
CA GLY A 46 4.18 5.40 1.11
C GLY A 46 5.57 5.70 1.64
N THR A 47 5.68 6.23 2.86
CA THR A 47 6.95 6.59 3.50
C THR A 47 7.78 5.34 3.76
N SER A 48 7.14 4.27 4.29
CA SER A 48 7.82 2.99 4.51
C SER A 48 8.35 2.38 3.20
N LEU A 49 7.57 2.45 2.11
CA LEU A 49 8.00 1.95 0.81
C LEU A 49 9.15 2.79 0.23
N VAL A 50 9.09 4.11 0.39
CA VAL A 50 10.15 5.02 -0.03
C VAL A 50 11.46 4.75 0.74
N ASP A 51 11.38 4.35 2.01
CA ASP A 51 12.55 4.03 2.83
C ASP A 51 13.13 2.63 2.55
N ILE A 52 12.25 1.63 2.34
CA ILE A 52 12.66 0.22 2.19
C ILE A 52 13.12 -0.08 0.75
N LEU A 53 12.41 0.41 -0.27
CA LEU A 53 12.71 0.06 -1.67
C LEU A 53 14.17 0.36 -2.07
N PRO A 54 14.77 1.50 -1.69
CA PRO A 54 16.16 1.81 -2.04
C PRO A 54 17.25 1.03 -1.30
N LEU A 55 16.91 0.20 -0.28
CA LEU A 55 17.92 -0.51 0.50
C LEU A 55 18.68 -1.55 -0.37
N PRO A 56 19.99 -1.76 -0.14
CA PRO A 56 20.82 -2.63 -0.99
C PRO A 56 20.43 -4.11 -0.94
N ASP A 57 19.83 -4.54 0.17
CA ASP A 57 19.35 -5.89 0.41
C ASP A 57 17.88 -6.08 0.02
N THR A 58 17.20 -5.02 -0.43
CA THR A 58 15.83 -5.12 -0.93
C THR A 58 15.82 -5.93 -2.22
N PRO A 59 15.22 -7.13 -2.22
CA PRO A 59 15.31 -8.00 -3.38
C PRO A 59 14.55 -7.40 -4.57
N GLY A 60 14.96 -7.75 -5.80
CA GLY A 60 14.52 -7.05 -7.00
C GLY A 60 15.20 -5.69 -7.21
N GLY A 61 16.05 -5.26 -6.27
CA GLY A 61 16.88 -4.09 -6.41
C GLY A 61 18.08 -4.28 -7.35
N PRO A 62 18.83 -3.20 -7.65
CA PRO A 62 18.63 -1.83 -7.14
C PRO A 62 17.31 -1.22 -7.65
N TRP A 63 16.53 -0.64 -6.75
CA TRP A 63 15.22 -0.05 -7.05
C TRP A 63 15.35 1.45 -7.30
N LYS A 64 14.68 1.92 -8.35
CA LYS A 64 14.34 3.34 -8.52
C LYS A 64 12.93 3.58 -8.00
N VAL A 65 12.67 4.71 -7.36
CA VAL A 65 11.37 5.02 -6.77
C VAL A 65 10.92 6.39 -7.25
N TYR A 66 9.75 6.47 -7.87
CA TYR A 66 9.00 7.72 -8.06
C TYR A 66 8.03 7.86 -6.90
N ALA A 67 8.35 8.76 -5.98
CA ALA A 67 7.53 9.09 -4.83
C ALA A 67 6.53 10.19 -5.21
N LEU A 68 5.26 9.85 -5.41
CA LEU A 68 4.25 10.81 -5.84
C LEU A 68 3.41 11.28 -4.65
N SER A 69 3.29 12.59 -4.48
CA SER A 69 2.38 13.22 -3.53
C SER A 69 2.07 14.65 -3.95
N ARG A 70 1.11 15.31 -3.31
CA ARG A 70 0.67 16.67 -3.71
C ARG A 70 1.66 17.77 -3.33
N ARG A 71 2.49 17.53 -2.31
CA ARG A 71 3.37 18.51 -1.69
C ARG A 71 4.78 17.93 -1.62
N PRO A 72 5.84 18.75 -1.65
CA PRO A 72 7.18 18.23 -1.42
C PRO A 72 7.28 17.58 -0.02
N PRO A 73 8.24 16.68 0.20
CA PRO A 73 8.53 16.15 1.52
C PRO A 73 8.72 17.29 2.53
N PRO A 74 8.27 17.13 3.79
CA PRO A 74 8.41 18.17 4.80
C PRO A 74 9.88 18.61 4.98
N PRO A 75 10.14 19.88 5.36
CA PRO A 75 11.51 20.41 5.47
C PRO A 75 12.41 19.68 6.46
N TRP A 76 11.82 18.95 7.42
CA TRP A 76 12.52 18.14 8.42
C TRP A 76 12.77 16.70 7.98
N SER A 77 12.29 16.29 6.81
CA SER A 77 12.55 14.96 6.26
C SER A 77 14.00 14.85 5.80
N PRO A 78 14.67 13.71 6.04
CA PRO A 78 15.99 13.48 5.50
C PRO A 78 15.96 13.58 3.97
N PRO A 79 17.03 14.05 3.33
CA PRO A 79 17.09 14.13 1.88
C PRO A 79 16.86 12.74 1.29
N PRO A 80 16.01 12.61 0.26
CA PRO A 80 15.67 11.32 -0.32
C PRO A 80 16.94 10.62 -0.84
N PRO A 81 17.04 9.29 -0.68
CA PRO A 81 18.13 8.52 -1.28
C PRO A 81 18.23 8.81 -2.79
N ALA A 82 19.43 8.70 -3.37
CA ALA A 82 19.67 9.03 -4.78
C ALA A 82 18.79 8.23 -5.77
N ALA A 83 18.22 7.10 -5.32
CA ALA A 83 17.33 6.27 -6.10
C ALA A 83 15.85 6.69 -6.03
N VAL A 84 15.51 7.70 -5.22
CA VAL A 84 14.15 8.21 -5.02
C VAL A 84 13.99 9.59 -5.68
N THR A 85 13.07 9.68 -6.61
CA THR A 85 12.63 10.92 -7.26
C THR A 85 11.25 11.28 -6.74
N HIS A 86 11.10 12.43 -6.08
CA HIS A 86 9.79 12.90 -5.64
C HIS A 86 9.09 13.70 -6.76
N LEU A 87 7.82 13.41 -6.99
CA LEU A 87 6.96 14.07 -7.97
C LEU A 87 5.81 14.74 -7.22
N CYS A 88 5.77 16.07 -7.30
CA CYS A 88 4.68 16.86 -6.75
C CYS A 88 3.53 16.92 -7.76
N VAL A 89 2.55 16.04 -7.61
CA VAL A 89 1.43 15.92 -8.56
C VAL A 89 0.14 15.81 -7.77
N ASP A 90 -0.84 16.65 -8.11
CA ASP A 90 -2.21 16.45 -7.66
C ASP A 90 -2.91 15.46 -8.57
N LEU A 91 -3.25 14.30 -8.01
CA LEU A 91 -3.96 13.24 -8.72
C LEU A 91 -5.38 13.66 -9.13
N ALA A 92 -5.93 14.72 -8.53
CA ALA A 92 -7.21 15.28 -8.92
C ALA A 92 -7.13 16.10 -10.23
N ASP A 93 -5.94 16.52 -10.67
CA ASP A 93 -5.72 17.22 -11.93
C ASP A 93 -5.26 16.24 -13.01
N ALA A 94 -6.19 15.76 -13.82
CA ALA A 94 -5.93 14.78 -14.86
C ALA A 94 -4.90 15.26 -15.91
N ALA A 95 -4.82 16.57 -16.18
CA ALA A 95 -3.84 17.12 -17.11
C ALA A 95 -2.44 17.12 -16.49
N ALA A 96 -2.31 17.55 -15.23
CA ALA A 96 -1.06 17.51 -14.50
C ALA A 96 -0.55 16.08 -14.28
N VAL A 97 -1.45 15.12 -14.04
CA VAL A 97 -1.11 13.69 -13.95
C VAL A 97 -0.59 13.15 -15.27
N ALA A 98 -1.29 13.44 -16.37
CA ALA A 98 -0.85 13.00 -17.69
C ALA A 98 0.52 13.60 -18.05
N GLU A 99 0.73 14.88 -17.79
CA GLU A 99 2.00 15.57 -18.03
C GLU A 99 3.13 14.98 -17.18
N ALA A 100 2.90 14.75 -15.88
CA ALA A 100 3.92 14.27 -14.97
C ALA A 100 4.27 12.78 -15.14
N LEU A 101 3.29 11.95 -15.54
CA LEU A 101 3.47 10.50 -15.67
C LEU A 101 3.78 10.03 -17.10
N ALA A 102 3.38 10.78 -18.13
CA ALA A 102 3.72 10.45 -19.52
C ALA A 102 5.21 10.20 -19.79
N PRO A 103 6.17 10.95 -19.21
CA PRO A 103 7.59 10.67 -19.43
C PRO A 103 8.14 9.47 -18.64
N LEU A 104 7.37 8.92 -17.69
CA LEU A 104 7.81 7.87 -16.78
C LEU A 104 7.48 6.48 -17.34
N THR A 105 8.02 6.18 -18.52
CA THR A 105 7.74 4.94 -19.23
C THR A 105 8.45 3.72 -18.63
N ASP A 106 9.29 3.93 -17.62
CA ASP A 106 10.09 2.91 -16.94
C ASP A 106 9.44 2.35 -15.66
N ILE A 107 8.29 2.88 -15.24
CA ILE A 107 7.55 2.41 -14.06
C ILE A 107 7.11 0.96 -14.24
N THR A 108 7.37 0.14 -13.23
CA THR A 108 6.94 -1.26 -13.20
C THR A 108 5.88 -1.57 -12.12
N HIS A 109 5.70 -0.76 -11.06
CA HIS A 109 4.85 -1.10 -9.89
C HIS A 109 4.15 0.11 -9.20
N VAL A 110 2.97 -0.04 -8.53
CA VAL A 110 2.15 1.05 -7.89
C VAL A 110 1.59 0.69 -6.47
N PHE A 111 1.47 1.62 -5.48
CA PHE A 111 1.04 1.39 -4.05
C PHE A 111 0.11 2.49 -3.39
N TYR A 112 -0.77 2.19 -2.37
CA TYR A 112 -1.83 3.12 -1.79
C TYR A 112 -2.43 2.83 -0.34
N VAL A 113 -2.83 3.83 0.52
CA VAL A 113 -3.54 3.67 1.86
C VAL A 113 -4.47 4.85 2.35
N ALA A 114 -5.66 4.60 2.95
CA ALA A 114 -6.57 5.70 3.43
C ALA A 114 -7.56 5.43 4.62
N LEU A 115 -7.87 4.18 5.03
CA LEU A 115 -9.00 3.90 5.95
C LEU A 115 -8.77 4.22 7.45
N CYS A 116 -7.52 4.15 7.92
CA CYS A 116 -7.20 4.38 9.34
C CYS A 116 -7.42 5.82 9.78
N VAL A 117 -7.23 6.77 8.87
CA VAL A 117 -7.42 8.20 9.13
C VAL A 117 -8.89 8.51 9.41
N TYR A 118 -9.81 7.87 8.68
CA TYR A 118 -11.25 8.00 8.93
C TYR A 118 -11.61 7.51 10.34
N ALA A 119 -11.10 6.36 10.76
CA ALA A 119 -11.35 5.82 12.10
C ALA A 119 -10.79 6.72 13.21
N ALA A 120 -9.59 7.28 13.02
CA ALA A 120 -9.01 8.25 13.95
C ALA A 120 -9.87 9.52 14.10
N ILE A 121 -10.39 10.06 12.99
CA ILE A 121 -11.29 11.23 13.01
C ILE A 121 -12.61 10.88 13.72
N CYS A 122 -13.24 9.75 13.42
CA CYS A 122 -14.45 9.31 14.11
C CYS A 122 -14.22 9.21 15.63
N ARG A 123 -13.09 8.62 16.05
CA ARG A 123 -12.71 8.54 17.47
C ARG A 123 -12.59 9.92 18.12
N LYS A 124 -11.87 10.85 17.48
CA LYS A 124 -11.68 12.23 17.97
C LYS A 124 -13.02 12.97 18.12
N GLU A 125 -13.90 12.81 17.15
CA GLU A 125 -15.23 13.43 17.16
C GLU A 125 -16.27 12.70 18.02
N ARG A 126 -15.90 11.55 18.61
CA ARG A 126 -16.82 10.65 19.35
C ARG A 126 -18.03 10.26 18.51
N ARG A 127 -17.79 9.97 17.24
CA ARG A 127 -18.80 9.51 16.28
C ARG A 127 -18.53 8.06 15.93
N GLU A 128 -19.59 7.37 15.53
CA GLU A 128 -19.48 6.01 15.01
C GLU A 128 -18.67 5.99 13.71
N LEU A 129 -17.89 4.93 13.53
CA LEU A 129 -17.29 4.57 12.25
C LEU A 129 -18.37 3.98 11.34
N ARG A 130 -19.01 4.86 10.56
CA ARG A 130 -20.10 4.48 9.66
C ARG A 130 -19.57 3.95 8.34
N TRP A 131 -20.14 2.85 7.86
CA TRP A 131 -19.86 2.32 6.52
C TRP A 131 -20.24 3.34 5.43
N PRO A 132 -19.28 3.79 4.60
CA PRO A 132 -19.55 4.78 3.55
C PRO A 132 -19.94 4.15 2.20
N GLY A 133 -19.87 2.82 2.10
CA GLY A 133 -20.02 2.06 0.86
C GLY A 133 -21.43 1.56 0.55
N SER A 134 -21.58 0.99 -0.65
CA SER A 134 -22.80 0.35 -1.13
C SER A 134 -23.12 -0.94 -0.37
N LEU A 135 -24.35 -1.46 -0.54
CA LEU A 135 -24.68 -2.82 -0.10
C LEU A 135 -23.80 -3.88 -0.79
N GLY A 136 -23.47 -3.64 -2.06
CA GLY A 136 -22.66 -4.55 -2.88
C GLY A 136 -21.28 -4.77 -2.27
N ALA A 137 -20.58 -3.70 -1.89
CA ALA A 137 -19.29 -3.80 -1.23
C ALA A 137 -19.39 -4.38 0.21
N TRP A 138 -20.51 -4.18 0.91
CA TRP A 138 -20.73 -4.71 2.26
C TRP A 138 -20.98 -6.22 2.31
N GLU A 139 -21.86 -6.70 1.42
CA GLU A 139 -22.30 -8.10 1.37
C GLU A 139 -21.53 -8.95 0.35
N GLY A 140 -20.96 -8.33 -0.68
CA GLY A 140 -20.19 -8.99 -1.73
C GLY A 140 -18.83 -9.48 -1.24
N PHE A 141 -18.24 -10.39 -2.00
CA PHE A 141 -16.87 -10.83 -1.78
C PHE A 141 -15.87 -9.86 -2.39
N SER A 142 -14.76 -9.68 -1.70
CA SER A 142 -13.61 -8.90 -2.13
C SER A 142 -12.33 -9.71 -1.90
N ASN A 143 -11.30 -9.45 -2.70
CA ASN A 143 -9.93 -9.86 -2.40
C ASN A 143 -9.08 -8.62 -2.12
N ALA A 144 -7.87 -8.83 -1.61
CA ALA A 144 -6.91 -7.78 -1.34
C ALA A 144 -5.51 -8.27 -1.68
N SER A 145 -4.58 -7.33 -1.80
CA SER A 145 -3.18 -7.59 -2.08
C SER A 145 -2.34 -6.96 -0.98
N ASP A 146 -1.82 -7.80 -0.10
CA ASP A 146 -0.88 -7.40 0.94
C ASP A 146 0.41 -6.88 0.28
N ALA A 147 0.88 -5.71 0.72
CA ALA A 147 2.01 -5.07 0.06
C ALA A 147 3.32 -5.86 0.19
N ASP A 148 3.52 -6.62 1.27
CA ASP A 148 4.70 -7.47 1.42
C ASP A 148 4.58 -8.69 0.49
N LEU A 149 3.38 -9.27 0.32
CA LEU A 149 3.14 -10.34 -0.65
C LEU A 149 3.33 -9.88 -2.09
N VAL A 150 2.87 -8.67 -2.43
CA VAL A 150 3.08 -8.05 -3.75
C VAL A 150 4.58 -7.90 -4.02
N ALA A 151 5.33 -7.39 -3.05
CA ALA A 151 6.78 -7.29 -3.16
C ALA A 151 7.43 -8.67 -3.34
N GLU A 152 7.05 -9.67 -2.54
CA GLU A 152 7.51 -11.07 -2.69
C GLU A 152 7.26 -11.62 -4.09
N GLN A 153 6.10 -11.35 -4.68
CA GLN A 153 5.77 -11.83 -6.03
C GLN A 153 6.60 -11.14 -7.11
N GLN A 154 6.84 -9.84 -6.98
CA GLN A 154 7.69 -9.10 -7.91
C GLN A 154 9.13 -9.61 -7.86
N ILE A 155 9.65 -9.83 -6.65
CA ILE A 155 10.97 -10.42 -6.41
C ILE A 155 11.06 -11.80 -7.06
N TRP A 156 10.07 -12.66 -6.80
CA TRP A 156 9.97 -13.97 -7.40
C TRP A 156 9.98 -13.89 -8.93
N ALA A 157 9.14 -13.05 -9.52
CA ALA A 157 9.04 -12.90 -10.97
C ALA A 157 10.37 -12.44 -11.59
N ALA A 158 11.11 -11.58 -10.90
CA ALA A 158 12.41 -11.09 -11.34
C ALA A 158 13.50 -12.18 -11.33
N VAL A 159 13.45 -13.17 -10.42
CA VAL A 159 14.53 -14.16 -10.22
C VAL A 159 14.18 -15.58 -10.69
N ALA A 160 12.90 -15.89 -10.93
CA ALA A 160 12.44 -17.24 -11.29
C ALA A 160 12.80 -17.69 -12.73
N GLY A 161 13.59 -16.90 -13.46
CA GLY A 161 14.09 -17.27 -14.78
C GLY A 161 12.96 -17.57 -15.76
N ALA A 162 13.05 -18.70 -16.48
CA ALA A 162 12.05 -19.10 -17.47
C ALA A 162 10.64 -19.31 -16.88
N ALA A 163 10.51 -19.54 -15.57
CA ALA A 163 9.21 -19.76 -14.94
C ALA A 163 8.38 -18.47 -14.81
N ALA A 164 8.97 -17.28 -14.86
CA ALA A 164 8.22 -16.02 -14.72
C ALA A 164 8.59 -14.93 -15.75
N LYS A 165 9.65 -15.15 -16.54
CA LYS A 165 10.11 -14.19 -17.53
C LYS A 165 9.04 -13.92 -18.60
N ASN A 166 8.81 -12.65 -18.89
CA ASN A 166 7.88 -12.15 -19.92
C ASN A 166 6.41 -12.54 -19.70
N GLU A 167 6.02 -12.79 -18.45
CA GLU A 167 4.65 -13.14 -18.09
C GLU A 167 4.01 -12.06 -17.20
N ALA A 168 2.74 -11.74 -17.44
CA ALA A 168 1.94 -10.92 -16.54
C ALA A 168 1.20 -11.81 -15.53
N PHE A 169 1.28 -11.49 -14.24
CA PHE A 169 0.65 -12.24 -13.15
C PHE A 169 -0.23 -11.33 -12.30
N ASN A 170 -1.39 -11.85 -11.90
CA ASN A 170 -2.17 -11.25 -10.81
C ASN A 170 -1.45 -11.45 -9.47
N CYS A 171 -1.73 -10.59 -8.50
CA CYS A 171 -1.27 -10.73 -7.13
C CYS A 171 -2.39 -10.40 -6.15
N SER A 172 -2.98 -11.41 -5.53
CA SER A 172 -3.90 -11.27 -4.41
C SER A 172 -3.53 -12.24 -3.30
N ASN A 173 -4.07 -12.01 -2.11
CA ASN A 173 -3.73 -12.73 -0.89
C ASN A 173 -4.00 -14.24 -0.93
N GLY A 174 -4.80 -14.71 -1.90
CA GLY A 174 -5.18 -16.11 -2.04
C GLY A 174 -6.41 -16.50 -1.20
N ASP A 175 -7.01 -15.54 -0.50
CA ASP A 175 -8.30 -15.66 0.17
C ASP A 175 -9.27 -14.55 -0.26
N ILE A 176 -10.52 -14.65 0.20
CA ILE A 176 -11.58 -13.66 0.00
C ILE A 176 -12.10 -13.20 1.36
N TYR A 177 -12.65 -11.99 1.41
CA TYR A 177 -13.27 -11.43 2.60
C TYR A 177 -14.55 -10.66 2.24
N LYS A 178 -15.31 -10.29 3.26
CA LYS A 178 -16.38 -9.30 3.14
C LYS A 178 -16.04 -8.09 3.99
N TRP A 179 -16.35 -6.88 3.54
CA TRP A 179 -16.08 -5.69 4.34
C TRP A 179 -16.77 -5.71 5.70
N LYS A 180 -17.93 -6.35 5.82
CA LYS A 180 -18.58 -6.57 7.12
C LYS A 180 -17.77 -7.35 8.16
N GLN A 181 -16.73 -8.07 7.73
CA GLN A 181 -15.79 -8.76 8.61
C GLN A 181 -14.62 -7.87 9.00
N LEU A 182 -14.11 -7.02 8.08
CA LEU A 182 -12.97 -6.13 8.35
C LEU A 182 -13.39 -4.84 9.06
N TRP A 183 -14.62 -4.37 8.86
CA TRP A 183 -15.10 -3.13 9.46
C TRP A 183 -15.08 -3.14 11.00
N PRO A 184 -15.55 -4.20 11.69
CA PRO A 184 -15.45 -4.31 13.14
C PRO A 184 -14.00 -4.42 13.62
N VAL A 185 -13.10 -5.00 12.81
CA VAL A 185 -11.66 -5.07 13.12
C VAL A 185 -11.04 -3.68 13.13
N LEU A 186 -11.32 -2.87 12.10
CA LEU A 186 -10.88 -1.47 12.05
C LEU A 186 -11.42 -0.69 13.25
N ALA A 187 -12.72 -0.81 13.53
CA ALA A 187 -13.36 -0.17 14.66
C ALA A 187 -12.70 -0.54 16.00
N GLY A 188 -12.45 -1.84 16.21
CA GLY A 188 -11.78 -2.36 17.40
C GLY A 188 -10.35 -1.85 17.57
N LYS A 189 -9.57 -1.77 16.49
CA LYS A 189 -8.21 -1.20 16.52
C LYS A 189 -8.17 0.27 16.94
N PHE A 190 -9.25 1.02 16.70
CA PHE A 190 -9.37 2.44 17.08
C PHE A 190 -10.24 2.67 18.32
N GLY A 191 -10.82 1.62 18.91
CA GLY A 191 -11.71 1.73 20.07
C GLY A 191 -12.92 2.64 19.80
N VAL A 192 -13.48 2.56 18.60
CA VAL A 192 -14.62 3.37 18.17
C VAL A 192 -15.83 2.46 17.89
N GLU A 193 -17.02 2.91 18.27
CA GLU A 193 -18.27 2.25 17.87
C GLU A 193 -18.42 2.28 16.35
N TRP A 194 -19.12 1.32 15.75
CA TRP A 194 -19.28 1.26 14.30
C TRP A 194 -20.71 0.96 13.89
N ALA A 195 -21.08 1.47 12.71
CA ALA A 195 -22.33 1.14 12.06
C ALA A 195 -22.02 0.52 10.70
N GLY A 196 -22.68 -0.60 10.41
CA GLY A 196 -22.59 -1.26 9.11
C GLY A 196 -23.42 -0.54 8.05
N TYR A 197 -23.82 -1.28 7.01
CA TYR A 197 -24.72 -0.75 5.99
C TYR A 197 -26.13 -0.48 6.56
N GLU A 198 -26.60 0.77 6.43
CA GLU A 198 -27.90 1.23 6.96
C GLU A 198 -28.94 1.61 5.88
N GLY A 199 -28.69 1.29 4.61
CA GLY A 199 -29.53 1.69 3.47
C GLY A 199 -28.85 2.68 2.52
N GLU A 200 -29.13 2.58 1.22
CA GLU A 200 -28.51 3.43 0.18
C GLU A 200 -28.86 4.92 0.39
N GLU A 201 -30.03 5.22 0.94
CA GLU A 201 -30.50 6.58 1.20
C GLU A 201 -29.73 7.27 2.33
N ARG A 202 -29.08 6.51 3.21
CA ARG A 202 -28.26 7.01 4.32
C ARG A 202 -26.78 7.06 3.99
N ARG A 203 -26.40 6.60 2.79
CA ARG A 203 -25.00 6.50 2.38
C ARG A 203 -24.41 7.88 2.11
N VAL A 204 -23.27 8.15 2.73
CA VAL A 204 -22.48 9.36 2.50
C VAL A 204 -21.05 8.93 2.23
N GLY A 205 -20.54 9.28 1.04
CA GLY A 205 -19.14 9.04 0.69
C GLY A 205 -18.19 9.82 1.60
N LEU A 206 -17.00 9.27 1.84
CA LEU A 206 -15.96 9.88 2.65
C LEU A 206 -15.48 11.21 2.09
N THR A 207 -15.55 11.43 0.76
CA THR A 207 -15.17 12.73 0.18
C THR A 207 -16.05 13.85 0.75
N ALA A 208 -17.35 13.62 0.82
CA ALA A 208 -18.29 14.57 1.41
C ALA A 208 -18.18 14.60 2.94
N ALA A 209 -18.07 13.43 3.58
CA ALA A 209 -18.05 13.34 5.05
C ALA A 209 -16.79 13.95 5.68
N MET A 210 -15.65 13.86 4.99
CA MET A 210 -14.34 14.30 5.48
C MET A 210 -13.94 15.70 4.99
N ALA A 211 -14.77 16.36 4.18
CA ALA A 211 -14.55 17.74 3.77
C ALA A 211 -14.49 18.66 5.00
N GLY A 212 -13.45 19.49 5.10
CA GLY A 212 -13.27 20.43 6.21
C GLY A 212 -12.71 19.82 7.50
N LYS A 213 -12.26 18.55 7.48
CA LYS A 213 -11.70 17.86 8.66
C LYS A 213 -10.20 18.10 8.86
N GLU A 214 -9.58 19.00 8.11
CA GLU A 214 -8.15 19.29 8.18
C GLU A 214 -7.72 19.77 9.58
N ALA A 215 -8.52 20.65 10.20
CA ALA A 215 -8.25 21.14 11.55
C ALA A 215 -8.35 20.01 12.59
N VAL A 216 -9.33 19.12 12.45
CA VAL A 216 -9.50 17.96 13.34
C VAL A 216 -8.30 17.01 13.22
N TRP A 217 -7.82 16.78 12.01
CA TRP A 217 -6.62 15.97 11.78
C TRP A 217 -5.37 16.61 12.41
N ALA A 218 -5.19 17.93 12.23
CA ALA A 218 -4.07 18.66 12.84
C ALA A 218 -4.07 18.56 14.38
N GLU A 219 -5.25 18.63 15.01
CA GLU A 219 -5.39 18.40 16.46
C GLU A 219 -4.99 16.98 16.86
N ILE A 220 -5.44 15.95 16.13
CA ILE A 220 -5.07 14.55 16.39
C ILE A 220 -3.55 14.38 16.31
N VAL A 221 -2.92 14.92 15.26
CA VAL A 221 -1.47 14.85 15.07
C VAL A 221 -0.73 15.49 16.24
N ALA A 222 -1.18 16.65 16.71
CA ALA A 222 -0.58 17.36 17.82
C ALA A 222 -0.74 16.64 19.17
N GLU A 223 -1.96 16.20 19.50
CA GLU A 223 -2.28 15.58 20.79
C GLU A 223 -1.63 14.20 20.95
N GLU A 224 -1.69 13.38 19.90
CA GLU A 224 -1.19 12.00 19.89
C GLU A 224 0.30 11.93 19.50
N LYS A 225 0.93 13.08 19.25
CA LYS A 225 2.35 13.23 18.87
C LYS A 225 2.71 12.35 17.67
N LEU A 226 1.86 12.43 16.65
CA LEU A 226 2.01 11.71 15.40
C LEU A 226 3.07 12.37 14.52
N VAL A 227 3.49 11.66 13.47
CA VAL A 227 4.24 12.26 12.38
C VAL A 227 3.42 13.41 11.78
N ALA A 228 4.06 14.58 11.69
CA ALA A 228 3.44 15.79 11.17
C ALA A 228 3.03 15.58 9.70
N THR A 229 1.73 15.36 9.50
CA THR A 229 1.11 15.04 8.21
C THR A 229 -0.17 15.83 8.07
N GLU A 230 -0.50 16.14 6.84
CA GLU A 230 -1.71 16.88 6.49
C GLU A 230 -2.78 15.91 6.00
N LEU A 231 -4.06 16.23 6.22
CA LEU A 231 -5.14 15.25 6.05
C LEU A 231 -5.14 14.57 4.68
N GLY A 232 -5.02 15.36 3.60
CA GLY A 232 -5.02 14.78 2.26
C GLY A 232 -3.67 14.16 1.83
N GLU A 233 -2.63 14.18 2.65
CA GLU A 233 -1.39 13.42 2.41
C GLU A 233 -1.55 11.96 2.84
N VAL A 234 -2.36 11.73 3.89
CA VAL A 234 -2.56 10.41 4.49
C VAL A 234 -3.92 9.79 4.15
N ALA A 235 -4.82 10.55 3.55
CA ALA A 235 -6.12 10.06 3.12
C ALA A 235 -6.54 10.66 1.78
N ASN A 236 -6.91 9.77 0.86
CA ASN A 236 -7.50 10.16 -0.40
C ASN A 236 -8.93 9.57 -0.51
N TRP A 237 -9.91 10.42 -0.25
CA TRP A 237 -11.29 10.02 -0.01
C TRP A 237 -12.04 9.59 -1.27
N TRP A 238 -11.77 10.24 -2.41
CA TRP A 238 -12.47 9.92 -3.66
C TRP A 238 -12.24 8.48 -4.09
N PHE A 239 -11.02 7.96 -3.85
CA PHE A 239 -10.68 6.60 -4.20
C PHE A 239 -11.35 5.60 -3.27
N VAL A 240 -11.46 5.91 -1.97
CA VAL A 240 -12.22 5.07 -1.04
C VAL A 240 -13.68 5.02 -1.45
N ASP A 241 -14.24 6.16 -1.86
CA ASP A 241 -15.59 6.21 -2.41
C ASP A 241 -15.70 5.36 -3.68
N ALA A 242 -14.78 5.50 -4.64
CA ALA A 242 -14.77 4.67 -5.85
C ALA A 242 -14.71 3.16 -5.55
N LEU A 243 -13.85 2.76 -4.60
CA LEU A 243 -13.70 1.37 -4.17
C LEU A 243 -14.99 0.82 -3.53
N PHE A 244 -15.69 1.64 -2.75
CA PHE A 244 -16.84 1.20 -1.97
C PHE A 244 -18.20 1.51 -2.60
N MET A 245 -18.24 2.33 -3.64
CA MET A 245 -19.48 2.63 -4.37
C MET A 245 -19.84 1.58 -5.41
N ASP A 246 -18.91 0.67 -5.72
CA ASP A 246 -19.15 -0.29 -6.77
C ASP A 246 -20.17 -1.37 -6.38
N LYS A 247 -20.89 -1.86 -7.39
CA LYS A 247 -21.92 -2.91 -7.25
C LYS A 247 -21.42 -4.28 -7.68
N TRP A 248 -20.18 -4.35 -8.17
CA TRP A 248 -19.57 -5.54 -8.75
C TRP A 248 -18.52 -6.14 -7.81
N GLU A 249 -18.42 -7.47 -7.83
CA GLU A 249 -17.33 -8.19 -7.15
C GLU A 249 -16.10 -8.20 -8.05
N PHE A 250 -15.04 -7.51 -7.63
CA PHE A 250 -13.73 -7.59 -8.30
C PHE A 250 -12.91 -8.68 -7.64
N ILE A 251 -12.88 -9.86 -8.27
CA ILE A 251 -12.10 -11.01 -7.82
C ILE A 251 -11.19 -11.44 -8.96
N ASP A 252 -9.91 -11.56 -8.67
CA ASP A 252 -8.92 -12.09 -9.60
C ASP A 252 -8.63 -13.58 -9.33
N THR A 253 -7.64 -14.13 -10.03
CA THR A 253 -7.17 -15.49 -9.77
C THR A 253 -5.65 -15.54 -9.66
N MET A 254 -5.18 -16.24 -8.63
CA MET A 254 -3.78 -16.57 -8.40
C MET A 254 -3.33 -17.87 -9.07
N ASN A 255 -4.19 -18.52 -9.87
CA ASN A 255 -3.86 -19.82 -10.47
C ASN A 255 -2.59 -19.76 -11.31
N LYS A 256 -2.47 -18.79 -12.21
CA LYS A 256 -1.28 -18.62 -13.05
C LYS A 256 0.00 -18.45 -12.20
N SER A 257 -0.06 -17.62 -11.17
CA SER A 257 1.08 -17.41 -10.26
C SER A 257 1.50 -18.72 -9.58
N LYS A 258 0.54 -19.49 -9.07
CA LYS A 258 0.78 -20.78 -8.43
C LYS A 258 1.31 -21.84 -9.38
N GLU A 259 0.76 -21.92 -10.59
CA GLU A 259 1.19 -22.84 -11.66
C GLU A 259 2.65 -22.58 -12.09
N HIS A 260 3.08 -21.31 -12.01
CA HIS A 260 4.45 -20.90 -12.30
C HIS A 260 5.37 -21.00 -11.06
N GLY A 261 4.84 -21.38 -9.90
CA GLY A 261 5.63 -21.69 -8.68
C GLY A 261 5.62 -20.59 -7.61
N PHE A 262 4.84 -19.52 -7.77
CA PHE A 262 4.60 -18.55 -6.70
C PHE A 262 3.50 -19.02 -5.76
N LEU A 263 3.89 -19.51 -4.58
CA LEU A 263 2.98 -20.04 -3.56
C LEU A 263 2.78 -19.10 -2.36
N GLY A 264 3.20 -17.85 -2.49
CA GLY A 264 2.98 -16.83 -1.47
C GLY A 264 1.49 -16.59 -1.27
N PHE A 265 1.08 -16.47 -0.02
CA PHE A 265 -0.28 -16.11 0.37
C PHE A 265 -0.26 -15.29 1.65
N ARG A 266 -1.37 -14.62 1.95
CA ARG A 266 -1.61 -13.95 3.23
C ARG A 266 -3.04 -14.22 3.68
N ASN A 267 -3.25 -14.29 4.99
CA ASN A 267 -4.59 -14.22 5.53
C ASN A 267 -5.00 -12.74 5.57
N THR A 268 -6.04 -12.35 4.84
CA THR A 268 -6.39 -10.92 4.67
C THR A 268 -6.74 -10.25 6.00
N VAL A 269 -7.44 -10.93 6.92
CA VAL A 269 -7.78 -10.34 8.23
C VAL A 269 -6.52 -10.03 9.04
N ARG A 270 -5.59 -10.99 9.13
CA ARG A 270 -4.32 -10.80 9.85
C ARG A 270 -3.44 -9.75 9.19
N SER A 271 -3.39 -9.73 7.85
CA SER A 271 -2.69 -8.71 7.08
C SER A 271 -3.26 -7.32 7.40
N PHE A 272 -4.59 -7.16 7.34
CA PHE A 272 -5.27 -5.92 7.66
C PHE A 272 -4.96 -5.43 9.08
N GLU A 273 -5.03 -6.32 10.08
CA GLU A 273 -4.63 -6.00 11.46
C GLU A 273 -3.16 -5.57 11.57
N ALA A 274 -2.25 -6.31 10.94
CA ALA A 274 -0.82 -6.04 10.98
C ALA A 274 -0.48 -4.70 10.32
N TRP A 275 -1.12 -4.36 9.19
CA TRP A 275 -0.93 -3.07 8.55
C TRP A 275 -1.43 -1.93 9.43
N ILE A 276 -2.59 -2.07 10.09
CA ILE A 276 -3.09 -1.08 11.07
C ILE A 276 -2.08 -0.90 12.22
N ASP A 277 -1.59 -2.00 12.79
CA ASP A 277 -0.61 -1.95 13.89
C ASP A 277 0.71 -1.29 13.46
N LYS A 278 1.16 -1.54 12.23
CA LYS A 278 2.33 -0.89 11.64
C LYS A 278 2.14 0.62 11.52
N MET A 279 0.94 1.07 11.13
CA MET A 279 0.62 2.51 11.06
C MET A 279 0.68 3.19 12.43
N LYS A 280 0.16 2.52 13.46
CA LYS A 280 0.20 2.97 14.86
C LYS A 280 1.62 2.99 15.40
N LEU A 281 2.40 1.94 15.10
CA LEU A 281 3.81 1.84 15.49
C LEU A 281 4.64 2.99 14.93
N TYR A 282 4.42 3.35 13.66
CA TYR A 282 5.05 4.51 13.02
C TYR A 282 4.43 5.85 13.40
N ARG A 283 3.44 5.85 14.31
CA ARG A 283 2.73 7.04 14.80
C ARG A 283 2.19 7.91 13.68
N ILE A 284 1.60 7.30 12.65
CA ILE A 284 0.95 8.07 11.60
C ILE A 284 -0.56 8.10 11.80
N VAL A 285 -1.07 7.16 12.59
CA VAL A 285 -2.38 7.22 13.24
C VAL A 285 -2.22 6.87 14.73
N PRO A 286 -3.17 7.26 15.60
CA PRO A 286 -3.14 6.91 17.03
C PRO A 286 -3.42 5.42 17.28
#